data_AF-A0A5J4R222-F1
#
_entry.id   AF-A0A5J4R222-F1
#
_cell.length_a   1.000
_cell.length_b   1.000
_cell.length_c   1.000
_cell.angle_alpha   90.00
_cell.angle_beta   90.00
_cell.angle_gamma   90.00
#
_symmetry.space_group_name_H-M   'P 1'
#
loop_
_entity.id
_entity.type
_entity.pdbx_description
1 polymer ?
#
loop_
_entity_poly.entity_id
_entity_poly.type
_entity_poly.pdbx_seq_one_letter_code
_entity_poly.pdbx_strand_id
1 'polypeptide(L)'
;MTKPHNVREIKNFSFKAFTTNAKKVIDQNGGSKLLMATKQQIMSSVWNSVLIIPAVEILKRQDGKIDIYNRSNKTEIQQGQYEYFPLAKRLYKKELLVVIAQLYQAEDVDARIKEALGKAMQYYGQILTQTQQQIGGFDLAKYKFQ
;
A
#
# COMPACT_ATOMS: atom_id res chain seq x y z
N MET A 1 4.55 -35.54 -0.74
CA MET A 1 4.27 -34.39 0.16
C MET A 1 5.41 -33.39 0.06
N THR A 2 5.23 -32.30 -0.68
CA THR A 2 6.26 -31.29 -0.93
C THR A 2 5.94 -29.99 -0.18
N LYS A 3 6.66 -29.81 0.94
CA LYS A 3 7.07 -28.60 1.70
C LYS A 3 6.10 -27.41 1.92
N PRO A 4 5.87 -26.99 3.19
CA PRO A 4 5.14 -25.76 3.55
C PRO A 4 6.05 -24.49 3.63
N HIS A 5 7.17 -24.44 2.90
CA HIS A 5 8.17 -23.38 3.09
C HIS A 5 7.71 -21.98 2.64
N ASN A 6 6.96 -21.88 1.55
CA ASN A 6 6.55 -20.58 0.98
C ASN A 6 5.60 -19.77 1.87
N VAL A 7 4.78 -20.42 2.71
CA VAL A 7 3.77 -19.72 3.52
C VAL A 7 4.43 -18.88 4.62
N ARG A 8 5.60 -19.31 5.13
CA ARG A 8 6.31 -18.59 6.19
C ARG A 8 7.01 -17.34 5.66
N GLU A 9 7.58 -17.42 4.45
CA GLU A 9 8.22 -16.28 3.78
C GLU A 9 7.21 -15.22 3.33
N ILE A 10 6.04 -15.62 2.80
CA ILE A 10 4.97 -14.66 2.42
C ILE A 10 4.49 -13.84 3.64
N LYS A 11 4.49 -14.40 4.85
CA LYS A 11 4.14 -13.65 6.08
C LYS A 11 5.13 -12.53 6.40
N ASN A 12 6.39 -12.66 5.99
CA ASN A 12 7.40 -11.61 6.15
C ASN A 12 7.14 -10.41 5.23
N PHE A 13 6.37 -10.60 4.15
CA PHE A 13 5.97 -9.56 3.19
C PHE A 13 4.52 -9.11 3.41
N SER A 14 4.02 -9.21 4.64
CA SER A 14 2.68 -8.77 5.01
C SER A 14 2.66 -7.31 5.48
N PHE A 15 1.48 -6.69 5.41
CA PHE A 15 1.28 -5.33 5.94
C PHE A 15 1.69 -5.20 7.42
N LYS A 16 1.50 -6.27 8.22
CA LYS A 16 1.92 -6.29 9.63
C LYS A 16 3.45 -6.25 9.79
N ALA A 17 4.18 -7.00 8.96
CA ALA A 17 5.64 -6.96 8.96
C ALA A 17 6.14 -5.58 8.50
N PHE A 18 5.55 -5.04 7.44
CA PHE A 18 5.85 -3.70 6.95
C PHE A 18 5.64 -2.62 8.01
N THR A 19 4.46 -2.56 8.64
CA THR A 19 4.15 -1.54 9.66
C THR A 19 5.13 -1.57 10.83
N THR A 20 5.63 -2.75 11.21
CA THR A 20 6.64 -2.87 12.27
C THR A 20 7.96 -2.21 11.85
N ASN A 21 8.42 -2.44 10.62
CA ASN A 21 9.66 -1.88 10.10
C ASN A 21 9.52 -0.38 9.78
N ALA A 22 8.45 0.01 9.09
CA ALA A 22 8.15 1.38 8.73
C ALA A 22 8.02 2.27 9.98
N LYS A 23 7.40 1.78 11.06
CA LYS A 23 7.34 2.50 12.34
C LYS A 23 8.74 2.83 12.86
N LYS A 24 9.68 1.88 12.85
CA LYS A 24 11.07 2.12 13.30
C LYS A 24 11.73 3.22 12.47
N VAL A 25 11.58 3.18 11.15
CA VAL A 25 12.14 4.18 10.23
C VAL A 25 11.52 5.57 10.49
N ILE A 26 10.20 5.64 10.67
CA ILE A 26 9.50 6.90 11.00
C ILE A 26 10.02 7.45 12.33
N ASP A 27 10.13 6.62 13.36
CA ASP A 27 10.59 7.04 14.69
C ASP A 27 12.05 7.53 14.65
N GLN A 28 12.93 6.88 13.88
CA GLN A 28 14.33 7.27 13.68
C GLN A 28 14.46 8.59 12.90
N ASN A 29 13.57 8.86 11.96
CA ASN A 29 13.59 10.06 11.11
C ASN A 29 12.85 11.26 11.72
N GLY A 30 12.77 11.34 13.05
CA GLY A 30 12.13 12.46 13.76
C GLY A 30 10.60 12.40 13.83
N GLY A 31 9.99 11.37 13.26
CA GLY A 31 8.54 11.13 13.33
C GLY A 31 8.07 10.58 14.68
N SER A 32 8.96 10.39 15.65
CA SER A 32 8.63 9.85 16.99
C SER A 32 7.50 10.61 17.67
N LYS A 33 7.46 11.95 17.50
CA LYS A 33 6.44 12.85 18.07
C LYS A 33 5.09 12.85 17.33
N LEU A 34 5.01 12.23 16.15
CA LEU A 34 3.75 12.13 15.41
C LEU A 34 2.74 11.27 16.19
N LEU A 35 1.47 11.67 16.14
CA LEU A 35 0.38 10.84 16.66
C LEU A 35 0.37 9.47 15.95
N MET A 36 0.00 8.42 16.69
CA MET A 36 -0.04 7.07 16.13
C MET A 36 -0.96 6.96 14.91
N ALA A 37 -2.09 7.68 14.92
CA ALA A 37 -3.01 7.74 13.79
C ALA A 37 -2.33 8.30 12.52
N THR A 38 -1.53 9.36 12.65
CA THR A 38 -0.76 9.93 11.53
C THR A 38 0.30 8.94 11.04
N LYS A 39 1.01 8.25 11.94
CA LYS A 39 1.97 7.20 11.55
C LYS A 39 1.29 6.08 10.76
N GLN A 40 0.09 5.67 11.18
CA GLN A 40 -0.70 4.66 10.48
C GLN A 40 -1.15 5.12 9.09
N GLN A 41 -1.58 6.37 8.94
CA GLN A 41 -1.91 6.95 7.63
C GLN A 41 -0.69 6.98 6.70
N ILE A 42 0.46 7.43 7.20
CA ILE A 42 1.73 7.42 6.46
C ILE A 42 2.10 6.01 6.01
N MET A 43 2.09 5.04 6.93
CA MET A 43 2.40 3.65 6.61
C MET A 43 1.43 3.07 5.57
N SER A 44 0.12 3.30 5.72
CA SER A 44 -0.88 2.84 4.75
C SER A 44 -0.66 3.45 3.37
N SER A 45 -0.39 4.76 3.31
CA SER A 45 -0.12 5.48 2.06
C SER A 45 1.13 4.93 1.35
N VAL A 46 2.22 4.71 2.08
CA VAL A 46 3.46 4.14 1.51
C VAL A 46 3.25 2.70 1.06
N TRP A 47 2.57 1.88 1.86
CA TRP A 47 2.24 0.51 1.46
C TRP A 47 1.44 0.47 0.16
N ASN A 48 0.43 1.34 0.03
CA ASN A 48 -0.39 1.39 -1.17
C ASN A 48 0.41 1.85 -2.40
N SER A 49 1.21 2.90 -2.25
CA SER A 49 1.96 3.49 -3.37
C SER A 49 3.15 2.64 -3.83
N VAL A 50 3.89 2.01 -2.90
CA VAL A 50 5.10 1.26 -3.23
C VAL A 50 4.80 -0.19 -3.62
N LEU A 51 3.71 -0.78 -3.11
CA LEU A 51 3.46 -2.22 -3.24
C LEU A 51 2.12 -2.53 -3.88
N ILE A 52 1.00 -1.98 -3.39
CA ILE A 52 -0.32 -2.34 -3.92
C ILE A 52 -0.50 -1.85 -5.36
N ILE A 53 -0.24 -0.57 -5.64
CA ILE A 53 -0.44 -0.01 -6.98
C ILE A 53 0.46 -0.72 -8.00
N PRO A 54 1.79 -0.88 -7.77
CA PRO A 54 2.64 -1.62 -8.71
C PRO A 54 2.22 -3.08 -8.87
N ALA A 55 1.80 -3.76 -7.80
CA ALA A 55 1.34 -5.14 -7.91
C ALA A 55 0.08 -5.26 -8.75
N VAL A 56 -0.89 -4.34 -8.57
CA VAL A 56 -2.11 -4.28 -9.38
C VAL A 56 -1.78 -3.99 -10.84
N GLU A 57 -0.83 -3.11 -11.13
CA GLU A 57 -0.40 -2.84 -12.51
C GLU A 57 0.25 -4.07 -13.17
N ILE A 58 1.11 -4.79 -12.44
CA ILE A 58 1.72 -6.03 -12.92
C ILE A 58 0.63 -7.08 -13.23
N LEU A 59 -0.31 -7.27 -12.30
CA LEU A 59 -1.43 -8.20 -12.50
C LEU A 59 -2.28 -7.79 -13.69
N LYS A 60 -2.63 -6.52 -13.83
CA LYS A 60 -3.38 -6.02 -15.00
C LYS A 60 -2.65 -6.29 -16.32
N ARG A 61 -1.32 -6.15 -16.35
CA ARG A 61 -0.52 -6.50 -17.54
C ARG A 61 -0.48 -8.00 -17.79
N GLN A 62 -0.49 -8.83 -16.75
CA GLN A 62 -0.55 -10.29 -16.87
C GLN A 62 -1.95 -10.75 -17.34
N ASP A 63 -3.01 -10.24 -16.73
CA ASP A 63 -4.40 -10.50 -17.12
C ASP A 63 -4.68 -10.00 -18.53
N GLY A 64 -4.22 -8.80 -18.89
CA GLY A 64 -4.33 -8.28 -20.24
C GLY A 64 -3.59 -9.16 -21.26
N LYS A 65 -2.45 -9.75 -20.90
CA LYS A 65 -1.76 -10.74 -21.75
C LYS A 65 -2.57 -12.05 -21.85
N ILE A 66 -3.12 -12.55 -20.74
CA ILE A 66 -3.96 -13.76 -20.74
C ILE A 66 -5.22 -13.54 -21.58
N ASP A 67 -5.84 -12.36 -21.49
CA ASP A 67 -7.01 -11.97 -22.28
C ASP A 67 -6.67 -11.84 -23.77
N ILE A 68 -5.49 -11.28 -24.13
CA ILE A 68 -4.99 -11.28 -25.53
C ILE A 68 -4.80 -12.71 -26.06
N TYR A 69 -4.24 -13.62 -25.26
CA TYR A 69 -4.05 -15.02 -25.65
C TYR A 69 -5.39 -15.79 -25.74
N ASN A 70 -6.37 -15.53 -24.88
CA ASN A 70 -7.69 -16.18 -24.92
C ASN A 70 -8.59 -15.62 -26.03
N ARG A 71 -8.55 -14.30 -26.30
CA ARG A 71 -9.28 -13.64 -27.39
C ARG A 71 -8.86 -14.13 -28.77
N SER A 72 -7.62 -14.61 -28.89
CA SER A 72 -7.13 -15.25 -30.12
C SER A 72 -7.85 -16.58 -30.45
N ASN A 73 -8.64 -17.14 -29.52
CA ASN A 73 -9.43 -18.35 -29.74
C ASN A 73 -10.96 -18.12 -29.78
N LYS A 74 -11.48 -16.92 -29.48
CA LYS A 74 -12.92 -16.58 -29.67
C LYS A 74 -13.09 -15.10 -30.01
N THR A 75 -13.72 -14.83 -31.16
CA THR A 75 -13.79 -13.52 -31.82
C THR A 75 -14.74 -12.49 -31.20
N GLU A 76 -15.57 -12.83 -30.21
CA GLU A 76 -16.63 -11.91 -29.74
C GLU A 76 -16.89 -12.02 -28.22
N ILE A 77 -16.12 -11.30 -27.41
CA ILE A 77 -16.46 -11.06 -26.00
C ILE A 77 -16.46 -9.54 -25.76
N GLN A 78 -17.59 -9.01 -25.30
CA GLN A 78 -17.80 -7.58 -25.05
C GLN A 78 -17.29 -7.18 -23.66
N GLN A 79 -16.67 -6.00 -23.56
CA GLN A 79 -16.27 -5.39 -22.29
C GLN A 79 -17.48 -5.31 -21.34
N GLY A 80 -17.40 -5.97 -20.19
CA GLY A 80 -18.49 -6.01 -19.19
C GLY A 80 -18.98 -7.41 -18.84
N GLN A 81 -18.62 -8.45 -19.60
CA GLN A 81 -18.92 -9.85 -19.27
C GLN A 81 -17.99 -10.45 -18.20
N TYR A 82 -17.02 -9.68 -17.69
CA TYR A 82 -16.29 -10.02 -16.48
C TYR A 82 -17.17 -9.78 -15.24
N GLU A 83 -18.24 -10.56 -15.10
CA GLU A 83 -18.81 -10.78 -13.78
C GLU A 83 -17.71 -11.42 -12.93
N TYR A 84 -17.22 -10.69 -11.93
CA TYR A 84 -16.21 -11.16 -10.99
C TYR A 84 -16.74 -12.35 -10.21
N PHE A 85 -16.53 -13.55 -10.76
CA PHE A 85 -16.85 -14.80 -10.10
C PHE A 85 -16.08 -14.86 -8.77
N PRO A 86 -16.67 -15.35 -7.66
CA PRO A 86 -15.99 -15.46 -6.37
C PRO A 86 -14.63 -16.20 -6.44
N LEU A 87 -14.45 -17.07 -7.43
CA LEU A 87 -13.16 -17.72 -7.75
C LEU A 87 -12.13 -16.72 -8.30
N ALA A 88 -12.50 -15.83 -9.22
CA ALA A 88 -11.62 -14.78 -9.73
C ALA A 88 -11.15 -13.85 -8.60
N LYS A 89 -12.04 -13.48 -7.67
CA LYS A 89 -11.68 -12.69 -6.48
C LYS A 89 -10.71 -13.43 -5.55
N ARG A 90 -10.86 -14.74 -5.39
CA ARG A 90 -9.93 -15.58 -4.61
C ARG A 90 -8.59 -15.74 -5.30
N LEU A 91 -8.59 -15.91 -6.63
CA LEU A 91 -7.39 -16.00 -7.45
C LEU A 91 -6.60 -14.69 -7.40
N TYR A 92 -7.27 -13.57 -7.67
CA TYR A 92 -6.70 -12.23 -7.60
C TYR A 92 -6.08 -11.92 -6.23
N LYS A 93 -6.74 -12.32 -5.12
CA LYS A 93 -6.16 -12.17 -3.77
C LYS A 93 -4.90 -13.01 -3.56
N LYS A 94 -4.82 -14.21 -4.13
CA LYS A 94 -3.64 -15.08 -4.03
C LYS A 94 -2.50 -14.53 -4.88
N GLU A 95 -2.79 -14.16 -6.11
CA GLU A 95 -1.79 -13.63 -7.06
C GLU A 95 -1.25 -12.29 -6.61
N LEU A 96 -2.09 -11.42 -6.04
CA LEU A 96 -1.66 -10.15 -5.45
C LEU A 96 -0.60 -10.36 -4.35
N LEU A 97 -0.79 -11.34 -3.47
CA LEU A 97 0.20 -11.64 -2.44
C LEU A 97 1.52 -12.16 -3.01
N VAL A 98 1.47 -12.94 -4.09
CA VAL A 98 2.66 -13.43 -4.78
C VAL A 98 3.42 -12.27 -5.42
N VAL A 99 2.73 -11.38 -6.14
CA VAL A 99 3.36 -10.22 -6.78
C VAL A 99 3.92 -9.24 -5.74
N ILE A 100 3.23 -9.01 -4.63
CA ILE A 100 3.76 -8.21 -3.52
C ILE A 100 5.04 -8.82 -2.96
N ALA A 101 5.10 -10.14 -2.78
CA ALA A 101 6.30 -10.82 -2.32
C ALA A 101 7.46 -10.66 -3.31
N GLN A 102 7.19 -10.73 -4.62
CA GLN A 102 8.20 -10.49 -5.66
C GLN A 102 8.72 -9.04 -5.63
N LEU A 103 7.83 -8.06 -5.48
CA LEU A 103 8.22 -6.65 -5.33
C LEU A 103 9.09 -6.42 -4.10
N TYR A 104 8.83 -7.14 -3.01
CA TYR A 104 9.66 -7.09 -1.81
C TYR A 104 11.04 -7.73 -1.94
N GLN A 105 11.24 -8.60 -2.92
CA GLN A 105 12.55 -9.20 -3.20
C GLN A 105 13.40 -8.34 -4.13
N ALA A 106 12.84 -7.27 -4.71
CA ALA A 106 13.60 -6.33 -5.52
C ALA A 106 14.65 -5.61 -4.66
N GLU A 107 15.89 -5.53 -5.16
CA GLU A 107 17.04 -4.98 -4.42
C GLU A 107 16.84 -3.52 -3.98
N ASP A 108 16.02 -2.77 -4.72
CA ASP A 108 15.77 -1.34 -4.52
C ASP A 108 14.55 -1.05 -3.62
N VAL A 109 13.78 -2.07 -3.21
CA VAL A 109 12.50 -1.86 -2.52
C VAL A 109 12.67 -1.16 -1.18
N ASP A 110 13.72 -1.50 -0.43
CA ASP A 110 14.00 -0.90 0.88
C ASP A 110 14.33 0.58 0.75
N ALA A 111 15.07 0.95 -0.29
CA ALA A 111 15.38 2.35 -0.60
C ALA A 111 14.11 3.12 -0.98
N ARG A 112 13.28 2.55 -1.85
CA ARG A 112 11.99 3.13 -2.27
C ARG A 112 11.03 3.32 -1.09
N ILE A 113 10.95 2.34 -0.18
CA ILE A 113 10.14 2.43 1.04
C ILE A 113 10.64 3.57 1.93
N LYS A 114 11.95 3.66 2.19
CA LYS A 114 12.53 4.72 3.03
C LYS A 114 12.29 6.11 2.43
N GLU A 115 12.50 6.25 1.12
CA GLU A 115 12.27 7.50 0.40
C GLU A 115 10.79 7.90 0.47
N ALA A 116 9.88 6.96 0.18
CA ALA A 116 8.44 7.20 0.25
C ALA A 116 7.98 7.57 1.67
N LEU A 117 8.53 6.93 2.71
CA LEU A 117 8.28 7.29 4.10
C LEU A 117 8.75 8.70 4.42
N GLY A 118 9.96 9.09 3.98
CA GLY A 118 10.48 10.44 4.15
C GLY A 118 9.59 11.50 3.49
N LYS A 119 9.20 11.28 2.23
CA LYS A 119 8.29 12.16 1.49
C LYS A 119 6.92 12.28 2.17
N ALA A 120 6.34 11.15 2.58
CA ALA A 120 5.06 11.13 3.27
C ALA A 120 5.13 11.86 4.62
N MET A 121 6.20 11.67 5.40
CA MET A 121 6.40 12.39 6.66
C MET A 121 6.48 13.90 6.46
N GLN A 122 7.19 14.36 5.42
CA GLN A 122 7.27 15.79 5.10
C GLN A 122 5.89 16.35 4.73
N TYR A 123 5.15 15.66 3.85
CA TYR A 123 3.82 16.06 3.43
C TYR A 123 2.84 16.15 4.61
N TYR A 124 2.77 15.11 5.44
CA TYR A 124 1.91 15.11 6.62
C TYR A 124 2.37 16.11 7.69
N GLY A 125 3.68 16.36 7.81
CA GLY A 125 4.23 17.42 8.64
C GLY A 125 3.72 18.80 8.22
N GLN A 126 3.74 19.11 6.92
CA GLN A 126 3.21 20.37 6.39
C GLN A 126 1.70 20.53 6.68
N ILE A 127 0.90 19.49 6.46
CA ILE A 127 -0.54 19.50 6.76
C ILE A 127 -0.79 19.78 8.25
N LEU A 128 -0.02 19.13 9.14
CA LEU A 128 -0.15 19.34 10.58
C LEU A 128 0.20 20.77 10.98
N THR A 129 1.29 21.33 10.44
CA THR A 129 1.67 22.73 10.71
C THR A 129 0.60 23.70 10.21
N GLN A 130 0.05 23.49 9.01
CA GLN A 130 -1.02 24.33 8.47
C GLN A 130 -2.28 24.26 9.34
N THR A 131 -2.66 23.06 9.79
CA THR A 131 -3.83 22.88 10.66
C THR A 131 -3.62 23.55 12.02
N GLN A 132 -2.42 23.46 12.60
CA GLN A 132 -2.08 24.15 13.85
C GLN A 132 -2.12 25.67 13.71
N GLN A 133 -1.61 26.23 12.60
CA GLN A 133 -1.69 27.67 12.32
C GLN A 133 -3.14 28.13 12.15
N GLN A 134 -3.97 27.35 11.45
CA GLN A 134 -5.40 27.65 11.33
C GLN A 134 -6.09 27.62 12.69
N ILE A 135 -5.87 26.57 13.50
CA ILE A 135 -6.43 26.46 14.86
C ILE A 135 -5.96 27.62 15.75
N GLY A 136 -4.67 27.96 15.74
CA GLY A 136 -4.11 29.07 16.52
C GLY A 136 -4.62 30.45 16.09
N GLY A 137 -5.11 30.57 14.85
CA GLY A 137 -5.78 31.76 14.33
C GLY A 137 -7.26 31.85 14.70
N PHE A 138 -7.87 30.79 15.26
CA PHE A 138 -9.22 30.87 15.81
C PHE A 138 -9.16 31.42 17.25
N ASP A 139 -9.95 32.47 17.51
CA ASP A 139 -10.23 32.89 18.88
C ASP A 139 -11.16 31.87 19.56
N LEU A 140 -10.55 30.86 20.16
CA LEU A 140 -11.23 29.79 20.88
C LEU A 140 -12.01 30.33 22.10
N ALA A 141 -11.72 31.54 22.60
CA ALA A 141 -12.44 32.13 23.72
C ALA A 141 -13.88 32.56 23.35
N LYS A 142 -14.16 32.76 22.06
CA LYS A 142 -15.51 33.04 21.55
C LYS A 142 -16.45 31.84 21.70
N TYR A 143 -15.91 30.64 21.65
CA TYR A 143 -16.67 29.41 21.84
C TYR A 143 -16.54 29.03 23.32
N LYS A 144 -17.47 29.53 24.14
CA LYS A 144 -17.54 29.16 25.57
C LYS A 144 -17.84 27.66 25.69
N PHE A 145 -16.81 26.83 25.69
CA PHE A 145 -16.93 25.41 26.04
C PHE A 145 -17.19 25.34 27.55
N GLN A 146 -18.47 25.29 27.93
CA GLN A 146 -18.92 24.96 29.29
C GLN A 146 -18.87 23.46 29.53
#